data_AF-A0A952A4W5-F1
#
_entry.id   AF-A0A952A4W5-F1
#
_cell.length_a   1.000
_cell.length_b   1.000
_cell.length_c   1.000
_cell.angle_alpha   90.00
_cell.angle_beta   90.00
_cell.angle_gamma   90.00
#
_symmetry.space_group_name_H-M   'P 1'
#
loop_
_entity.id
_entity.type
_entity.pdbx_description
1 polymer ?
#
loop_
_entity_poly.entity_id
_entity_poly.type
_entity_poly.pdbx_seq_one_letter_code
_entity_poly.pdbx_strand_id
1 'polypeptide(L)'
;MRDLLKVTHEFTPSASDNLYQVHVTIENIGAADVASLRYRRTFDWDVDPTAFSEFVTIGGTAGATAVIGATDDGFCSSNPYSGCGTIVSGSSGDFVDSGPADHGANFDFDFGALAVGATFEFDIFYGAAFTESAAFSALAAVGAEVYSFGQALGDEKGGNGSTFIFAFKGVGGTPVGQVPEPAALALFGLGVIGLGAARRRRKA
;
A
#
# COMPACT_ATOMS: atom_id res chain seq x y z
N MET A 1 30.83 -13.95 -2.77
CA MET A 1 29.36 -14.01 -2.63
C MET A 1 28.79 -14.14 -4.03
N ARG A 2 27.91 -15.10 -4.28
CA ARG A 2 27.10 -15.07 -5.50
C ARG A 2 25.84 -14.30 -5.13
N ASP A 3 25.52 -13.27 -5.91
CA ASP A 3 24.33 -12.46 -5.70
C ASP A 3 23.09 -13.36 -5.83
N LEU A 4 22.21 -13.30 -4.83
CA LEU A 4 21.01 -14.14 -4.77
C LEU A 4 19.86 -13.49 -5.56
N LEU A 5 19.73 -12.16 -5.47
CA LEU A 5 18.66 -11.39 -6.07
C LEU A 5 19.23 -10.17 -6.79
N LYS A 6 18.69 -9.86 -7.97
CA LYS A 6 18.90 -8.59 -8.67
C LYS A 6 17.63 -7.76 -8.53
N VAL A 7 17.76 -6.58 -7.94
CA VAL A 7 16.64 -5.63 -7.78
C VAL A 7 16.85 -4.47 -8.74
N THR A 8 15.84 -4.19 -9.56
CA THR A 8 15.82 -3.09 -10.53
C THR A 8 14.70 -2.12 -10.18
N HIS A 9 15.01 -0.83 -10.19
CA HIS A 9 14.04 0.24 -9.98
C HIS A 9 13.95 1.10 -11.24
N GLU A 10 12.78 1.16 -11.86
CA GLU A 10 12.51 1.99 -13.02
C GLU A 10 11.62 3.18 -12.63
N PHE A 11 12.16 4.39 -12.81
CA PHE A 11 11.59 5.64 -12.32
C PHE A 11 10.85 6.35 -13.46
N THR A 12 9.53 6.50 -13.35
CA THR A 12 8.70 7.14 -14.39
C THR A 12 7.57 7.98 -13.79
N PRO A 13 7.04 8.99 -14.51
CA PRO A 13 5.78 9.63 -14.13
C PRO A 13 4.65 8.60 -14.04
N SER A 14 3.79 8.72 -13.02
CA SER A 14 2.61 7.86 -12.91
C SER A 14 1.44 8.40 -13.75
N ALA A 15 0.30 7.70 -13.73
CA ALA A 15 -0.95 8.18 -14.31
C ALA A 15 -1.58 9.36 -13.54
N SER A 16 -1.05 9.71 -12.36
CA SER A 16 -1.47 10.85 -11.54
C SER A 16 -0.38 11.90 -11.51
N ASP A 17 -0.72 13.16 -11.79
CA ASP A 17 0.22 14.29 -11.70
C ASP A 17 0.75 14.52 -10.27
N ASN A 18 0.08 13.96 -9.25
CA ASN A 18 0.48 14.05 -7.85
C ASN A 18 1.46 12.96 -7.42
N LEU A 19 1.73 11.95 -8.26
CA LEU A 19 2.54 10.79 -7.92
C LEU A 19 3.60 10.49 -8.96
N TYR A 20 4.81 10.20 -8.48
CA TYR A 20 5.88 9.60 -9.25
C TYR A 20 5.92 8.10 -8.97
N GLN A 21 6.17 7.28 -9.99
CA GLN A 21 6.17 5.82 -9.89
C GLN A 21 7.59 5.25 -9.92
N VAL A 22 7.79 4.19 -9.14
CA VAL A 22 8.92 3.28 -9.25
C VAL A 22 8.38 1.89 -9.51
N HIS A 23 8.64 1.35 -10.70
CA HIS A 23 8.39 -0.05 -10.98
C HIS A 23 9.58 -0.87 -10.45
N VAL A 24 9.29 -1.83 -9.57
CA VAL A 24 10.30 -2.64 -8.90
C VAL A 24 10.26 -4.05 -9.47
N THR A 25 11.37 -4.50 -10.03
CA THR A 25 11.55 -5.90 -10.48
C THR A 25 12.62 -6.58 -9.63
N ILE A 26 12.27 -7.70 -9.00
CA ILE A 26 13.19 -8.55 -8.25
C ILE A 26 13.36 -9.87 -9.00
N GLU A 27 14.57 -10.15 -9.46
CA GLU A 27 14.93 -11.37 -10.19
C GLU A 27 15.79 -12.29 -9.29
N ASN A 28 15.45 -13.58 -9.20
CA ASN A 28 16.33 -14.57 -8.58
C ASN A 28 17.40 -15.05 -9.57
N ILE A 29 18.58 -14.42 -9.51
CA ILE A 29 19.75 -14.77 -10.31
C ILE A 29 20.68 -15.79 -9.63
N GLY A 30 20.23 -16.34 -8.50
CA GLY A 30 20.96 -17.31 -7.70
C GLY A 30 20.96 -18.73 -8.30
N ALA A 31 21.39 -19.68 -7.47
CA ALA A 31 21.44 -21.10 -7.83
C ALA A 31 20.41 -21.97 -7.08
N ALA A 32 19.57 -21.35 -6.25
CA ALA A 32 18.53 -22.02 -5.46
C ALA A 32 17.28 -21.14 -5.34
N ASP A 33 16.13 -21.78 -5.16
CA ASP A 33 14.86 -21.09 -4.98
C ASP A 33 14.86 -20.30 -3.65
N VAL A 34 14.24 -19.13 -3.67
CA VAL A 34 13.96 -18.33 -2.47
C VAL A 34 12.64 -18.83 -1.90
N ALA A 35 12.63 -19.35 -0.68
CA ALA A 35 11.41 -19.88 -0.07
C ALA A 35 10.42 -18.78 0.37
N SER A 36 10.95 -17.61 0.75
CA SER A 36 10.17 -16.45 1.19
C SER A 36 10.93 -15.17 0.82
N LEU A 37 10.41 -14.46 -0.18
CA LEU A 37 10.96 -13.22 -0.67
C LEU A 37 10.50 -12.07 0.23
N ARG A 38 11.39 -11.66 1.13
CA ARG A 38 11.15 -10.55 2.06
C ARG A 38 11.58 -9.23 1.46
N TYR A 39 10.76 -8.21 1.64
CA TYR A 39 11.08 -6.83 1.28
C TYR A 39 10.65 -5.91 2.42
N ARG A 40 11.51 -4.94 2.77
CA ARG A 40 11.20 -3.90 3.74
C ARG A 40 11.38 -2.55 3.09
N ARG A 41 10.40 -1.66 3.27
CA ARG A 41 10.53 -0.24 2.94
C ARG A 41 10.32 0.57 4.20
N THR A 42 11.37 1.27 4.61
CA THR A 42 11.39 2.18 5.75
C THR A 42 11.70 3.57 5.21
N PHE A 43 11.00 4.59 5.69
CA PHE A 43 11.25 5.99 5.37
C PHE A 43 10.69 6.90 6.45
N ASP A 44 11.31 8.06 6.56
CA ASP A 44 11.00 9.12 7.50
C ASP A 44 10.11 10.18 6.82
N TRP A 45 9.18 10.77 7.58
CA TRP A 45 8.36 11.88 7.09
C TRP A 45 8.90 13.20 7.67
N ASP A 46 9.59 14.00 6.86
CA ASP A 46 9.98 15.36 7.24
C ASP A 46 9.00 16.38 6.62
N VAL A 47 7.79 16.48 7.15
CA VAL A 47 6.72 17.27 6.52
C VAL A 47 6.82 18.77 6.86
N ASP A 48 7.13 19.59 5.85
CA ASP A 48 7.12 21.06 5.96
C ASP A 48 5.70 21.61 6.26
N PRO A 49 5.55 22.65 7.10
CA PRO A 49 6.59 23.45 7.76
C PRO A 49 6.99 22.97 9.15
N THR A 50 6.54 21.78 9.57
CA THR A 50 6.70 21.27 10.93
C THR A 50 7.42 19.93 10.94
N ALA A 51 8.56 19.83 10.26
CA ALA A 51 9.39 18.63 10.29
C ALA A 51 9.68 18.19 11.74
N PHE A 52 9.77 16.88 11.96
CA PHE A 52 9.90 16.22 13.27
C PHE A 52 8.65 16.33 14.16
N SER A 53 7.51 16.70 13.59
CA SER A 53 6.21 16.88 14.26
C SER A 53 5.09 16.69 13.25
N GLU A 54 5.04 15.52 12.64
CA GLU A 54 4.06 15.17 11.62
C GLU A 54 2.94 14.31 12.18
N PHE A 55 1.87 14.19 11.39
CA PHE A 55 0.85 13.18 11.55
C PHE A 55 0.97 12.16 10.43
N VAL A 56 0.93 10.88 10.80
CA VAL A 56 1.01 9.75 9.89
C VAL A 56 -0.30 8.99 9.87
N THR A 57 -0.75 8.67 8.67
CA THR A 57 -1.81 7.68 8.43
C THR A 57 -1.22 6.50 7.68
N ILE A 58 -1.58 5.27 8.04
CA ILE A 58 -1.31 4.05 7.25
C ILE A 58 -2.64 3.37 6.94
N GLY A 59 -2.82 2.93 5.70
CA GLY A 59 -4.05 2.27 5.28
C GLY A 59 -3.84 1.17 4.24
N GLY A 60 -4.80 0.25 4.18
CA GLY A 60 -4.85 -0.85 3.20
C GLY A 60 -4.09 -2.10 3.62
N THR A 61 -3.43 -2.10 4.79
CA THR A 61 -2.58 -3.20 5.24
C THR A 61 -3.40 -4.44 5.59
N ALA A 62 -4.58 -4.28 6.20
CA ALA A 62 -5.43 -5.40 6.62
C ALA A 62 -5.95 -6.23 5.43
N GLY A 63 -6.07 -5.61 4.25
CA GLY A 63 -6.53 -6.25 3.03
C GLY A 63 -5.43 -6.80 2.13
N ALA A 64 -4.15 -6.50 2.42
CA ALA A 64 -3.02 -6.82 1.57
C ALA A 64 -2.31 -8.09 2.01
N THR A 65 -2.42 -9.16 1.21
CA THR A 65 -1.93 -10.49 1.61
C THR A 65 -0.42 -10.59 1.74
N ALA A 66 0.34 -9.71 1.08
CA ALA A 66 1.80 -9.71 1.22
C ALA A 66 2.28 -8.89 2.42
N VAL A 67 1.44 -8.04 3.04
CA VAL A 67 1.85 -7.25 4.20
C VAL A 67 1.89 -8.13 5.44
N ILE A 68 3.06 -8.24 6.04
CA ILE A 68 3.29 -9.00 7.28
C ILE A 68 3.54 -8.09 8.49
N GLY A 69 3.75 -6.79 8.24
CA GLY A 69 3.98 -5.78 9.27
C GLY A 69 3.92 -4.37 8.67
N ALA A 70 3.32 -3.45 9.42
CA ALA A 70 3.37 -2.03 9.14
C ALA A 70 3.41 -1.25 10.47
N THR A 71 4.26 -0.24 10.56
CA THR A 71 4.40 0.61 11.76
C THR A 71 4.74 2.05 11.35
N ASP A 72 4.58 2.98 12.28
CA ASP A 72 4.99 4.38 12.10
C ASP A 72 6.50 4.62 12.31
N ASP A 73 7.31 3.58 12.53
CA ASP A 73 8.74 3.73 12.80
C ASP A 73 9.56 3.79 11.50
N GLY A 74 9.71 5.01 10.98
CA GLY A 74 10.56 5.35 9.84
C GLY A 74 12.06 5.17 10.06
N PHE A 75 12.51 4.83 11.27
CA PHE A 75 13.92 4.68 11.64
C PHE A 75 14.35 3.22 11.79
N CYS A 76 13.45 2.28 11.53
CA CYS A 76 13.76 0.86 11.54
C CYS A 76 14.91 0.48 10.60
N SER A 77 15.64 -0.57 10.99
CA SER A 77 16.64 -1.18 10.12
C SER A 77 16.02 -1.67 8.82
N SER A 78 16.61 -1.34 7.67
CA SER A 78 16.17 -1.83 6.36
C SER A 78 16.37 -3.34 6.15
N ASN A 79 16.96 -4.06 7.10
CA ASN A 79 17.01 -5.52 7.06
C ASN A 79 15.61 -6.08 7.40
N PRO A 80 14.92 -6.76 6.47
CA PRO A 80 13.55 -7.24 6.68
C PRO A 80 13.43 -8.35 7.74
N TYR A 81 14.55 -8.90 8.22
CA TYR A 81 14.56 -9.89 9.31
C TYR A 81 14.79 -9.25 10.69
N SER A 82 15.07 -7.95 10.75
CA SER A 82 15.18 -7.22 12.02
C SER A 82 13.78 -6.90 12.55
N GLY A 83 13.60 -6.94 13.87
CA GLY A 83 12.37 -6.41 14.49
C GLY A 83 12.20 -4.91 14.19
N CYS A 84 10.95 -4.45 14.16
CA CYS A 84 10.58 -3.06 14.00
C CYS A 84 9.43 -2.73 14.96
N GLY A 85 9.56 -1.63 15.70
CA GLY A 85 8.58 -1.19 16.70
C GLY A 85 7.66 -0.11 16.15
N THR A 86 6.92 0.52 17.06
CA THR A 86 6.16 1.75 16.79
C THR A 86 6.82 2.90 17.57
N ILE A 87 6.86 4.10 16.99
CA ILE A 87 7.27 5.32 17.69
C ILE A 87 6.12 5.79 18.60
N VAL A 88 4.92 5.94 18.02
CA VAL A 88 3.70 6.27 18.76
C VAL A 88 2.96 4.98 19.10
N SER A 89 2.64 4.78 20.38
CA SER A 89 1.99 3.57 20.87
C SER A 89 0.64 3.32 20.17
N GLY A 90 0.47 2.13 19.60
CA GLY A 90 -0.75 1.74 18.88
C GLY A 90 -0.70 1.96 17.36
N SER A 91 0.38 2.54 16.84
CA SER A 91 0.53 2.87 15.40
C SER A 91 1.11 1.70 14.60
N SER A 92 0.41 0.56 14.62
CA SER A 92 0.76 -0.62 13.81
C SER A 92 -0.44 -1.09 12.99
N GLY A 93 -0.19 -1.55 11.77
CA GLY A 93 -1.23 -1.85 10.80
C GLY A 93 -1.88 -0.56 10.29
N ASP A 94 -3.19 -0.59 10.09
CA ASP A 94 -3.96 0.58 9.67
C ASP A 94 -4.25 1.49 10.87
N PHE A 95 -3.90 2.77 10.74
CA PHE A 95 -4.20 3.83 11.71
C PHE A 95 -4.32 5.18 11.00
N VAL A 96 -4.96 6.13 11.68
CA VAL A 96 -5.25 7.46 11.13
C VAL A 96 -4.69 8.52 12.06
N ASP A 97 -3.99 9.49 11.47
CA ASP A 97 -3.48 10.70 12.11
C ASP A 97 -2.77 10.41 13.44
N SER A 98 -1.84 9.46 13.42
CA SER A 98 -0.95 9.22 14.56
C SER A 98 0.10 10.33 14.61
N GLY A 99 0.32 10.92 15.79
CA GLY A 99 1.22 12.06 15.96
C GLY A 99 0.68 13.08 16.99
N PRO A 100 1.31 14.26 17.10
CA PRO A 100 2.51 14.65 16.37
C PRO A 100 3.75 13.93 16.93
N ALA A 101 4.62 13.45 16.07
CA ALA A 101 5.93 12.92 16.43
C ALA A 101 6.95 13.14 15.31
N ASP A 102 8.22 12.83 15.59
CA ASP A 102 9.25 12.63 14.58
C ASP A 102 9.19 11.15 14.19
N HIS A 103 8.53 10.85 13.07
CA HIS A 103 8.26 9.48 12.68
C HIS A 103 7.98 9.34 11.17
N GLY A 104 7.60 8.16 10.73
CA GLY A 104 7.50 7.87 9.31
C GLY A 104 6.64 6.65 9.05
N ALA A 105 7.12 5.77 8.18
CA ALA A 105 6.52 4.46 8.05
C ALA A 105 7.54 3.38 7.71
N ASN A 106 7.24 2.19 8.22
CA ASN A 106 7.87 0.95 7.84
C ASN A 106 6.82 -0.03 7.33
N PHE A 107 7.08 -0.64 6.18
CA PHE A 107 6.28 -1.73 5.62
C PHE A 107 7.15 -2.97 5.40
N ASP A 108 6.68 -4.10 5.92
CA ASP A 108 7.25 -5.41 5.75
C ASP A 108 6.38 -6.28 4.87
N PHE A 109 7.00 -6.87 3.85
CA PHE A 109 6.33 -7.73 2.89
C PHE A 109 6.94 -9.14 2.87
N ASP A 110 6.08 -10.12 2.62
CA ASP A 110 6.41 -11.48 2.21
C ASP A 110 5.70 -11.80 0.90
N PHE A 111 6.46 -11.82 -0.19
CA PHE A 111 5.92 -12.13 -1.51
C PHE A 111 5.87 -13.64 -1.81
N GLY A 112 6.20 -14.48 -0.82
CA GLY A 112 6.23 -15.93 -0.97
C GLY A 112 7.47 -16.43 -1.71
N ALA A 113 7.37 -17.62 -2.31
CA ALA A 113 8.51 -18.26 -2.95
C ALA A 113 8.85 -17.63 -4.32
N LEU A 114 10.14 -17.52 -4.63
CA LEU A 114 10.66 -17.07 -5.92
C LEU A 114 11.67 -18.08 -6.47
N ALA A 115 11.28 -18.83 -7.50
CA ALA A 115 12.12 -19.82 -8.14
C ALA A 115 13.35 -19.20 -8.85
N VAL A 116 14.40 -19.98 -9.06
CA VAL A 116 15.57 -19.54 -9.85
C VAL A 116 15.14 -19.08 -11.25
N GLY A 117 15.60 -17.90 -11.65
CA GLY A 117 15.28 -17.27 -12.93
C GLY A 117 13.90 -16.62 -13.01
N ALA A 118 13.08 -16.70 -11.95
CA ALA A 118 11.79 -16.02 -11.89
C ALA A 118 11.95 -14.57 -11.42
N THR A 119 10.96 -13.75 -11.77
CA THR A 119 10.82 -12.36 -11.33
C THR A 119 9.57 -12.17 -10.48
N PHE A 120 9.64 -11.24 -9.53
CA PHE A 120 8.50 -10.66 -8.85
C PHE A 120 8.50 -9.16 -9.08
N GLU A 121 7.32 -8.59 -9.33
CA GLU A 121 7.14 -7.19 -9.70
C GLU A 121 6.05 -6.54 -8.86
N PHE A 122 6.30 -5.30 -8.45
CA PHE A 122 5.33 -4.45 -7.76
C PHE A 122 5.67 -2.98 -8.01
N ASP A 123 4.73 -2.08 -7.73
CA ASP A 123 4.94 -0.64 -7.91
C ASP A 123 4.99 0.07 -6.56
N ILE A 124 5.87 1.07 -6.49
CA ILE A 124 5.91 2.07 -5.42
C ILE A 124 5.51 3.42 -6.02
N PHE A 125 4.76 4.20 -5.25
CA PHE A 125 4.41 5.58 -5.61
C PHE A 125 4.82 6.52 -4.49
N TYR A 126 5.33 7.70 -4.85
CA TYR A 126 5.55 8.77 -3.89
C TYR A 126 5.23 10.14 -4.50
N GLY A 127 4.80 11.07 -3.67
CA GLY A 127 4.46 12.42 -4.11
C GLY A 127 3.64 13.17 -3.07
N ALA A 128 2.82 14.12 -3.51
CA ALA A 128 1.97 14.91 -2.63
C ALA A 128 0.75 15.45 -3.39
N ALA A 129 -0.33 15.73 -2.66
CA ALA A 129 -1.51 16.41 -3.18
C ALA A 129 -1.91 17.56 -2.24
N PHE A 130 -2.59 18.58 -2.77
CA PHE A 130 -3.02 19.75 -2.00
C PHE A 130 -4.05 19.48 -0.91
N THR A 131 -4.68 18.31 -0.90
CA THR A 131 -5.65 17.91 0.12
C THR A 131 -5.63 16.40 0.25
N GLU A 132 -6.07 15.88 1.39
CA GLU A 132 -6.18 14.45 1.62
C GLU A 132 -7.17 13.77 0.65
N SER A 133 -8.28 14.45 0.33
CA SER A 133 -9.22 13.95 -0.69
C SER A 133 -8.57 13.85 -2.08
N ALA A 134 -7.68 14.78 -2.43
CA ALA A 134 -6.91 14.71 -3.67
C ALA A 134 -5.83 13.63 -3.60
N ALA A 135 -5.26 13.37 -2.42
CA ALA A 135 -4.33 12.27 -2.20
C ALA A 135 -5.02 10.91 -2.42
N PHE A 136 -6.21 10.71 -1.85
CA PHE A 136 -7.02 9.51 -2.13
C PHE A 136 -7.37 9.36 -3.61
N SER A 137 -7.69 10.46 -4.29
CA SER A 137 -7.96 10.44 -5.73
C SER A 137 -6.71 10.02 -6.53
N ALA A 138 -5.52 10.46 -6.10
CA ALA A 138 -4.26 10.06 -6.71
C ALA A 138 -3.96 8.57 -6.49
N LEU A 139 -4.18 8.04 -5.28
CA LEU A 139 -4.06 6.62 -4.97
C LEU A 139 -4.99 5.77 -5.85
N ALA A 140 -6.26 6.18 -5.96
CA ALA A 140 -7.25 5.49 -6.80
C ALA A 140 -6.86 5.51 -8.28
N ALA A 141 -6.30 6.62 -8.77
CA ALA A 141 -5.88 6.77 -10.17
C ALA A 141 -4.76 5.80 -10.58
N VAL A 142 -3.86 5.47 -9.64
CA VAL A 142 -2.76 4.50 -9.89
C VAL A 142 -3.10 3.07 -9.46
N GLY A 143 -4.23 2.89 -8.77
CA GLY A 143 -4.66 1.61 -8.22
C GLY A 143 -3.77 1.15 -7.06
N ALA A 144 -3.29 2.09 -6.23
CA ALA A 144 -2.53 1.77 -5.03
C ALA A 144 -3.39 0.97 -4.04
N GLU A 145 -2.80 0.01 -3.35
CA GLU A 145 -3.44 -0.94 -2.45
C GLU A 145 -3.12 -0.62 -0.98
N VAL A 146 -1.88 -0.25 -0.69
CA VAL A 146 -1.35 0.08 0.64
C VAL A 146 -0.68 1.44 0.57
N TYR A 147 -0.86 2.27 1.60
CA TYR A 147 -0.29 3.62 1.60
C TYR A 147 0.07 4.11 3.00
N SER A 148 0.89 5.15 3.02
CA SER A 148 1.09 6.05 4.13
C SER A 148 0.89 7.50 3.66
N PHE A 149 0.25 8.30 4.50
CA PHE A 149 0.26 9.76 4.39
C PHE A 149 1.13 10.39 5.46
N GLY A 150 1.74 11.52 5.12
CA GLY A 150 2.39 12.43 6.06
C GLY A 150 1.78 13.83 5.95
N GLN A 151 1.43 14.42 7.08
CA GLN A 151 0.78 15.73 7.18
C GLN A 151 1.43 16.59 8.28
N ALA A 152 1.48 17.90 8.05
CA ALA A 152 2.05 18.84 9.01
C ALA A 152 1.17 18.98 10.26
N LEU A 153 1.77 19.35 11.39
CA LEU A 153 1.05 19.74 12.60
C LEU A 153 0.12 20.92 12.31
N GLY A 154 -1.17 20.75 12.66
CA GLY A 154 -2.21 21.73 12.41
C GLY A 154 -2.95 21.57 11.07
N ASP A 155 -2.56 20.56 10.26
CA ASP A 155 -3.28 20.11 9.08
C ASP A 155 -3.46 18.57 9.07
N GLU A 156 -3.61 17.98 10.26
CA GLU A 156 -3.63 16.53 10.44
C GLU A 156 -4.77 15.83 9.68
N LYS A 157 -5.91 16.52 9.47
CA LYS A 157 -7.05 16.02 8.67
C LYS A 157 -7.00 16.44 7.20
N GLY A 158 -5.92 17.14 6.84
CA GLY A 158 -5.71 17.77 5.55
C GLY A 158 -6.65 18.94 5.26
N GLY A 159 -6.50 19.49 4.06
CA GLY A 159 -7.42 20.48 3.49
C GLY A 159 -6.91 21.92 3.54
N ASN A 160 -5.86 22.22 4.32
CA ASN A 160 -5.21 23.52 4.35
C ASN A 160 -3.72 23.47 3.98
N GLY A 161 -3.15 22.27 3.79
CA GLY A 161 -1.78 22.02 3.40
C GLY A 161 -1.63 20.75 2.55
N SER A 162 -0.38 20.43 2.19
CA SER A 162 -0.08 19.26 1.37
C SER A 162 -0.18 17.97 2.17
N THR A 163 -0.91 16.99 1.64
CA THR A 163 -0.84 15.60 2.10
C THR A 163 0.23 14.89 1.28
N PHE A 164 1.32 14.48 1.92
CA PHE A 164 2.38 13.69 1.31
C PHE A 164 1.95 12.23 1.23
N ILE A 165 2.42 11.52 0.20
CA ILE A 165 1.91 10.21 -0.16
C ILE A 165 3.09 9.27 -0.41
N PHE A 166 3.03 8.09 0.19
CA PHE A 166 3.84 6.93 -0.18
C PHE A 166 2.92 5.72 -0.33
N ALA A 167 3.02 4.95 -1.41
CA ALA A 167 2.06 3.87 -1.65
C ALA A 167 2.63 2.70 -2.45
N PHE A 168 1.90 1.59 -2.44
CA PHE A 168 2.28 0.33 -3.08
C PHE A 168 1.12 -0.26 -3.88
N LYS A 169 1.43 -0.96 -4.96
CA LYS A 169 0.51 -1.78 -5.76
C LYS A 169 1.16 -3.11 -6.13
N GLY A 170 0.38 -4.16 -6.29
CA GLY A 170 0.89 -5.51 -6.54
C GLY A 170 1.38 -6.19 -5.26
N VAL A 171 0.86 -5.78 -4.10
CA VAL A 171 1.20 -6.32 -2.78
C VAL A 171 0.06 -7.17 -2.20
N GLY A 172 -0.88 -7.55 -3.07
CA GLY A 172 -1.98 -8.46 -2.75
C GLY A 172 -3.14 -7.79 -2.00
N GLY A 173 -3.27 -6.47 -2.08
CA GLY A 173 -4.38 -5.73 -1.51
C GLY A 173 -5.51 -5.44 -2.50
N THR A 174 -6.51 -4.70 -2.03
CA THR A 174 -7.57 -4.15 -2.88
C THR A 174 -7.24 -2.69 -3.17
N PRO A 175 -7.35 -2.22 -4.43
CA PRO A 175 -7.10 -0.83 -4.76
C PRO A 175 -7.94 0.15 -3.93
N VAL A 176 -7.29 1.17 -3.38
CA VAL A 176 -7.92 2.26 -2.63
C VAL A 176 -8.98 2.94 -3.49
N GLY A 177 -10.16 3.16 -2.90
CA GLY A 177 -11.30 3.77 -3.59
C GLY A 177 -12.14 2.81 -4.43
N GLN A 178 -11.71 1.55 -4.62
CA GLN A 178 -12.57 0.51 -5.17
C GLN A 178 -13.29 -0.24 -4.04
N VAL A 179 -14.60 -0.01 -3.91
CA VAL A 179 -15.44 -0.87 -3.08
C VAL A 179 -15.49 -2.23 -3.77
N PRO A 180 -15.13 -3.35 -3.12
CA PRO A 180 -15.34 -4.67 -3.69
C PRO A 180 -16.80 -4.78 -4.10
N GLU A 181 -17.07 -5.06 -5.38
CA GLU A 181 -18.46 -5.10 -5.84
C GLU A 181 -19.22 -6.08 -4.95
N PRO A 182 -20.26 -5.63 -4.23
CA PRO A 182 -20.94 -6.50 -3.30
C PRO A 182 -21.54 -7.65 -4.10
N ALA A 183 -21.56 -8.83 -3.48
CA ALA A 183 -22.30 -10.01 -3.97
C ALA A 183 -23.79 -9.72 -4.32
N ALA A 184 -24.28 -8.50 -4.07
CA ALA A 184 -25.52 -7.94 -4.59
C ALA A 184 -25.71 -8.14 -6.11
N LEU A 185 -24.67 -8.06 -6.95
CA LEU A 185 -24.84 -8.36 -8.39
C LEU A 185 -25.11 -9.85 -8.64
N ALA A 186 -24.44 -10.73 -7.89
CA ALA A 186 -24.72 -12.17 -7.93
C ALA A 186 -26.12 -12.49 -7.36
N LEU A 187 -26.56 -11.81 -6.30
CA LEU A 187 -27.90 -11.92 -5.73
C LEU A 187 -28.99 -11.36 -6.66
N PHE A 188 -28.73 -10.26 -7.37
CA PHE A 188 -29.63 -9.73 -8.40
C PHE A 188 -29.76 -10.71 -9.56
N GLY A 189 -28.63 -11.26 -10.04
CA GLY A 189 -28.62 -12.29 -11.09
C GLY A 189 -29.44 -13.53 -10.69
N LEU A 190 -29.23 -14.05 -9.48
CA LEU A 190 -29.99 -15.18 -8.94
C LEU A 190 -31.47 -14.84 -8.73
N GLY A 191 -31.79 -13.62 -8.29
CA GLY A 191 -33.18 -13.15 -8.11
C GLY A 191 -33.95 -13.08 -9.43
N VAL A 192 -33.33 -12.58 -10.50
CA VAL A 192 -33.94 -12.53 -11.85
C VAL A 192 -34.14 -13.93 -12.43
N ILE A 193 -33.17 -14.83 -12.26
CA ILE A 193 -33.29 -16.24 -12.67
C ILE A 193 -34.43 -16.94 -11.91
N GLY A 194 -34.51 -16.74 -10.59
CA GLY A 194 -35.59 -17.28 -9.75
C GLY A 194 -36.98 -16.79 -10.16
N LEU A 195 -37.14 -15.51 -10.45
CA LEU A 195 -38.39 -14.92 -10.94
C LEU A 195 -38.80 -15.45 -12.33
N GLY A 196 -37.82 -15.65 -13.23
CA GLY A 196 -38.05 -16.24 -14.55
C GLY A 196 -38.52 -17.70 -14.48
N ALA A 197 -37.90 -18.49 -13.61
CA ALA A 197 -38.28 -19.89 -13.39
C ALA A 197 -39.67 -20.02 -12.73
N ALA A 198 -40.00 -19.16 -11.76
CA ALA A 198 -41.30 -19.13 -11.10
C ALA A 198 -42.44 -18.76 -12.07
N ARG A 199 -42.21 -17.82 -13.00
CA ARG A 199 -43.20 -17.44 -14.03
C ARG A 199 -43.48 -18.55 -15.05
N ARG A 200 -42.46 -19.34 -15.43
CA ARG A 200 -42.66 -20.46 -16.36
C ARG A 200 -43.49 -21.59 -15.76
N ARG A 201 -43.35 -21.85 -14.45
CA ARG A 201 -44.13 -22.88 -13.74
C ARG A 201 -45.61 -22.55 -13.55
N ARG A 202 -46.02 -21.28 -13.66
CA ARG A 202 -47.44 -20.88 -13.56
C ARG A 202 -48.21 -20.93 -14.88
N LYS A 203 -47.53 -21.22 -16.00
CA LYS A 203 -48.13 -21.30 -17.34
C LYS A 203 -48.20 -22.72 -17.92
N ALA A 204 -47.75 -23.72 -17.16
CA ALA A 204 -47.95 -25.15 -17.43
C ALA A 204 -49.00 -25.68 -16.45
#